data_AF-A0A954NJ31-F1
#
_entry.id   AF-A0A954NJ31-F1
#
_cell.length_a   1.000
_cell.length_b   1.000
_cell.length_c   1.000
_cell.angle_alpha   90.00
_cell.angle_beta   90.00
_cell.angle_gamma   90.00
#
_symmetry.space_group_name_H-M   'P 1'
#
loop_
_entity.id
_entity.type
_entity.pdbx_description
1 polymer ?
#
loop_
_entity_poly.entity_id
_entity_poly.type
_entity_poly.pdbx_seq_one_letter_code
_entity_poly.pdbx_strand_id
1 'polypeptide(L)'
;MRYLETLREFDGKHVEPLQEIVVSGEADDGALHEMLMLSDHDEPGVTTAATWVVKQWADRGRGFTREQVRELQRLLKVDAPWEAQLHLLQILSRKDILLAPTKKLEKTLLGLVDSSNKFVQAWNLSVLAKLAEQTPALREPCVAALAAAESGGTAAVRARVRKVRKSHDWAN
;
A
#
# COMPACT_ATOMS: atom_id res chain seq x y z
N MET A 1 -8.24 2.87 22.66
CA MET A 1 -7.27 2.27 21.72
C MET A 1 -5.93 2.19 22.46
N ARG A 2 -5.46 0.98 22.76
CA ARG A 2 -4.23 0.65 23.50
C ARG A 2 -2.99 1.33 22.93
N TYR A 3 -2.89 1.45 21.62
CA TYR A 3 -1.67 1.94 20.96
C TYR A 3 -1.71 3.42 20.55
N LEU A 4 -2.83 4.11 20.71
CA LEU A 4 -3.02 5.45 20.15
C LEU A 4 -1.97 6.46 20.64
N GLU A 5 -1.71 6.50 21.96
CA GLU A 5 -0.72 7.43 22.53
C GLU A 5 0.69 7.14 22.01
N THR A 6 1.09 5.87 21.93
CA THR A 6 2.39 5.48 21.34
C THR A 6 2.50 5.85 19.86
N LEU A 7 1.41 5.75 19.08
CA LEU A 7 1.43 6.19 17.68
C LEU A 7 1.56 7.71 17.56
N ARG A 8 1.05 8.50 18.52
CA ARG A 8 1.19 9.95 18.54
C ARG A 8 2.61 10.42 18.85
N GLU A 9 3.43 9.58 19.47
CA GLU A 9 4.85 9.85 19.70
C GLU A 9 5.68 9.81 18.40
N PHE A 10 5.13 9.25 17.31
CA PHE A 10 5.80 9.24 16.02
C PHE A 10 5.89 10.64 15.41
N ASP A 11 7.11 11.16 15.30
CA ASP A 11 7.41 12.49 14.77
C ASP A 11 7.70 12.52 13.27
N GLY A 12 7.47 11.41 12.56
CA GLY A 12 7.82 11.25 11.14
C GLY A 12 9.23 10.72 10.89
N LYS A 13 10.06 10.58 11.93
CA LYS A 13 11.48 10.22 11.80
C LYS A 13 11.91 9.10 12.74
N HIS A 14 11.57 9.20 14.01
CA HIS A 14 11.97 8.27 15.07
C HIS A 14 10.93 7.16 15.17
N VAL A 15 11.33 5.95 14.75
CA VAL A 15 10.44 4.79 14.65
C VAL A 15 10.50 3.90 15.90
N GLU A 16 11.30 4.26 16.90
CA GLU A 16 11.53 3.49 18.13
C GLU A 16 10.21 3.14 18.84
N PRO A 17 9.26 4.08 19.08
CA PRO A 17 7.98 3.75 19.69
C PRO A 17 7.16 2.76 18.84
N LEU A 18 7.29 2.84 17.51
CA LEU A 18 6.60 1.92 16.60
C LEU A 18 7.27 0.54 16.58
N GLN A 19 8.61 0.49 16.64
CA GLN A 19 9.35 -0.76 16.67
C GLN A 19 9.01 -1.58 17.91
N GLU A 20 8.81 -0.92 19.06
CA GLU A 20 8.33 -1.56 20.28
C GLU A 20 6.99 -2.24 20.02
N ILE A 21 6.01 -1.56 19.42
CA ILE A 21 4.72 -2.18 19.05
C ILE A 21 4.92 -3.40 18.13
N VAL A 22 5.81 -3.30 17.14
CA VAL A 22 6.04 -4.39 16.18
C VAL A 22 6.70 -5.61 16.85
N VAL A 23 7.54 -5.40 17.87
CA VAL A 23 8.27 -6.48 18.59
C VAL A 23 7.46 -7.02 19.77
N SER A 24 6.85 -6.16 20.57
CA SER A 24 6.11 -6.53 21.79
C SER A 24 4.69 -7.00 21.50
N GLY A 25 4.11 -6.53 20.40
CA GLY A 25 2.88 -7.09 19.88
C GLY A 25 3.17 -8.51 19.40
N GLU A 26 2.61 -9.50 20.09
CA GLU A 26 2.10 -10.64 19.34
C GLU A 26 1.24 -10.01 18.25
N ALA A 27 1.66 -10.14 16.99
CA ALA A 27 0.88 -9.66 15.87
C ALA A 27 -0.35 -10.55 15.75
N ASP A 28 -1.18 -10.55 16.79
CA ASP A 28 -2.42 -11.27 16.93
C ASP A 28 -3.51 -10.50 16.18
N ASP A 29 -4.70 -11.08 16.13
CA ASP A 29 -5.79 -10.49 15.38
C ASP A 29 -6.38 -9.25 16.06
N GLY A 30 -6.24 -9.12 17.38
CA GLY A 30 -6.68 -7.95 18.14
C GLY A 30 -5.81 -6.72 17.88
N ALA A 31 -4.48 -6.88 17.95
CA ALA A 31 -3.52 -5.84 17.64
C ALA A 31 -3.61 -5.41 16.16
N LEU A 32 -3.77 -6.36 15.24
CA LEU A 32 -3.97 -6.04 13.83
C LEU A 32 -5.29 -5.28 13.61
N HIS A 33 -6.39 -5.74 14.19
CA HIS A 33 -7.68 -5.06 14.07
C HIS A 33 -7.59 -3.61 14.55
N GLU A 34 -6.95 -3.39 15.70
CA GLU A 34 -6.72 -2.06 16.24
C GLU A 34 -5.85 -1.19 15.32
N MET A 35 -4.76 -1.72 14.76
CA MET A 35 -3.92 -0.98 13.81
C MET A 35 -4.66 -0.64 12.51
N LEU A 36 -5.54 -1.52 12.02
CA LEU A 36 -6.37 -1.22 10.86
C LEU A 36 -7.37 -0.09 11.16
N MET A 37 -7.94 -0.04 12.37
CA MET A 37 -8.77 1.10 12.79
C MET A 37 -7.95 2.40 12.89
N LEU A 38 -6.76 2.36 13.49
CA LEU A 38 -5.87 3.52 13.63
C LEU A 38 -5.33 4.02 12.28
N SER A 39 -5.33 3.18 11.25
CA SER A 39 -4.93 3.56 9.89
C SER A 39 -5.97 4.44 9.18
N ASP A 40 -7.15 4.64 9.75
CA ASP A 40 -8.19 5.54 9.26
C ASP A 40 -8.42 6.74 10.20
N HIS A 41 -7.43 7.06 11.03
CA HIS A 41 -7.54 8.11 12.03
C HIS A 41 -7.43 9.51 11.40
N ASP A 42 -8.13 10.50 11.98
CA ASP A 42 -8.17 11.88 11.49
C ASP A 42 -6.80 12.58 11.56
N GLU A 43 -5.93 12.14 12.48
CA GLU A 43 -4.56 12.63 12.62
C GLU A 43 -3.63 11.95 11.58
N PRO A 44 -3.02 12.69 10.64
CA PRO A 44 -2.14 12.13 9.61
C PRO A 44 -0.94 11.36 10.16
N GLY A 45 -0.39 11.81 11.30
CA GLY A 45 0.72 11.15 11.99
C GLY A 45 0.33 9.75 12.49
N VAL A 46 -0.85 9.63 13.11
CA VAL A 46 -1.38 8.35 13.59
C VAL A 46 -1.65 7.40 12.41
N THR A 47 -2.27 7.89 11.34
CA THR A 47 -2.51 7.08 10.12
C THR A 47 -1.20 6.58 9.50
N THR A 48 -0.18 7.42 9.45
CA THR A 48 1.15 7.05 8.94
C THR A 48 1.83 6.01 9.83
N ALA A 49 1.82 6.23 11.15
CA ALA A 49 2.41 5.34 12.13
C ALA A 49 1.72 3.96 12.14
N ALA A 50 0.39 3.93 12.12
CA ALA A 50 -0.39 2.69 12.10
C ALA A 50 -0.10 1.86 10.84
N THR A 51 -0.17 2.47 9.66
CA THR A 51 0.12 1.77 8.40
C THR A 51 1.57 1.30 8.31
N TRP A 52 2.50 2.02 8.93
CA TRP A 52 3.89 1.58 9.07
C TRP A 52 3.99 0.30 9.90
N VAL A 53 3.33 0.23 11.06
CA VAL A 53 3.31 -0.98 11.92
C VAL A 53 2.73 -2.17 11.16
N VAL A 54 1.59 -1.99 10.48
CA VAL A 54 0.97 -3.06 9.67
C VAL A 54 1.91 -3.54 8.57
N LYS A 55 2.63 -2.62 7.92
CA LYS A 55 3.62 -2.94 6.90
C LYS A 55 4.83 -3.71 7.48
N GLN A 56 5.27 -3.40 8.70
CA GLN A 56 6.33 -4.15 9.35
C GLN A 56 5.90 -5.58 9.71
N TRP A 57 4.68 -5.76 10.23
CA TRP A 57 4.15 -7.11 10.45
C TRP A 57 4.03 -7.90 9.14
N ALA A 58 3.57 -7.23 8.08
CA ALA A 58 3.52 -7.82 6.74
C ALA A 58 4.92 -8.31 6.29
N ASP A 59 5.94 -7.46 6.40
CA ASP A 59 7.33 -7.80 6.05
C ASP A 59 7.88 -8.96 6.89
N ARG A 60 7.46 -9.08 8.15
CA ARG A 60 7.80 -10.20 9.06
C ARG A 60 7.01 -11.48 8.79
N GLY A 61 6.23 -11.53 7.70
CA GLY A 61 5.54 -12.74 7.26
C GLY A 61 4.12 -12.88 7.80
N ARG A 62 3.56 -11.87 8.48
CA ARG A 62 2.13 -11.90 8.83
C ARG A 62 1.30 -11.96 7.55
N GLY A 63 0.41 -12.95 7.51
CA GLY A 63 -0.64 -13.08 6.49
C GLY A 63 -1.86 -12.23 6.85
N PHE A 64 -2.77 -12.08 5.90
CA PHE A 64 -4.02 -11.35 6.09
C PHE A 64 -5.19 -12.20 5.61
N THR A 65 -6.29 -12.18 6.36
CA THR A 65 -7.56 -12.76 5.90
C THR A 65 -8.12 -11.95 4.72
N ARG A 66 -9.08 -12.52 4.00
CA ARG A 66 -9.75 -11.82 2.89
C ARG A 66 -10.40 -10.52 3.37
N GLU A 67 -10.99 -10.53 4.55
CA GLU A 67 -11.65 -9.39 5.18
C GLU A 67 -10.63 -8.30 5.52
N GLN A 68 -9.47 -8.67 6.07
CA GLN A 68 -8.38 -7.74 6.36
C GLN A 68 -7.78 -7.15 5.08
N VAL A 69 -7.65 -7.93 4.00
CA VAL A 69 -7.23 -7.41 2.68
C VAL A 69 -8.25 -6.41 2.13
N ARG A 70 -9.55 -6.68 2.28
CA ARG A 70 -10.60 -5.70 1.91
C ARG A 70 -10.46 -4.41 2.68
N GLU A 71 -10.14 -4.49 3.97
CA GLU A 71 -9.92 -3.31 4.80
C GLU A 71 -8.68 -2.52 4.36
N LEU A 72 -7.55 -3.19 4.09
CA LEU A 72 -6.36 -2.55 3.52
C LEU A 72 -6.65 -1.84 2.19
N GLN A 73 -7.46 -2.44 1.32
CA GLN A 73 -7.90 -1.81 0.06
C GLN A 73 -8.82 -0.61 0.30
N ARG A 74 -9.66 -0.64 1.35
CA ARG A 74 -10.54 0.46 1.74
C ARG A 74 -9.75 1.66 2.27
N LEU A 75 -8.69 1.37 3.05
CA LEU A 75 -7.78 2.35 3.64
C LEU A 75 -6.91 3.06 2.58
N LEU A 76 -6.66 2.43 1.43
CA LEU A 76 -5.97 3.09 0.33
C LEU A 76 -6.90 4.14 -0.31
N LYS A 77 -6.62 5.42 -0.01
CA LYS A 77 -7.33 6.58 -0.54
C LYS A 77 -6.37 7.55 -1.22
N VAL A 78 -6.87 8.31 -2.20
CA VAL A 78 -6.09 9.29 -2.98
C VAL A 78 -5.63 10.48 -2.11
N ASP A 79 -6.40 10.82 -1.08
CA ASP A 79 -6.20 11.92 -0.13
C ASP A 79 -5.48 11.52 1.17
N ALA A 80 -5.15 10.23 1.34
CA ALA A 80 -4.36 9.78 2.48
C ALA A 80 -2.92 10.36 2.44
N PRO A 81 -2.24 10.48 3.60
CA PRO A 81 -0.82 10.83 3.64
C PRO A 81 0.00 9.91 2.72
N TRP A 82 0.96 10.48 1.98
CA TRP A 82 1.67 9.72 0.95
C TRP A 82 2.47 8.56 1.54
N GLU A 83 2.96 8.68 2.77
CA GLU A 83 3.63 7.63 3.52
C GLU A 83 2.69 6.46 3.76
N ALA A 84 1.44 6.75 4.20
CA ALA A 84 0.42 5.73 4.40
C ALA A 84 0.03 5.04 3.08
N GLN A 85 -0.13 5.82 1.99
CA GLN A 85 -0.35 5.25 0.65
C GLN A 85 0.80 4.31 0.26
N LEU A 86 2.04 4.73 0.49
CA LEU A 86 3.22 3.93 0.18
C LEU A 86 3.22 2.61 0.96
N HIS A 87 2.97 2.65 2.26
CA HIS A 87 2.91 1.45 3.10
C HIS A 87 1.82 0.48 2.62
N LEU A 88 0.61 0.99 2.36
CA LEU A 88 -0.51 0.18 1.88
C LEU A 88 -0.22 -0.43 0.51
N LEU A 89 0.32 0.35 -0.43
CA LEU A 89 0.70 -0.15 -1.76
C LEU A 89 1.79 -1.22 -1.68
N GLN A 90 2.76 -1.07 -0.78
CA GLN A 90 3.78 -2.09 -0.53
C GLN A 90 3.16 -3.40 -0.03
N ILE A 91 2.26 -3.35 0.95
CA ILE A 91 1.53 -4.52 1.45
C ILE A 91 0.72 -5.17 0.32
N LEU A 92 -0.12 -4.39 -0.36
CA LEU A 92 -1.04 -4.88 -1.39
C LEU A 92 -0.32 -5.45 -2.63
N SER A 93 0.93 -5.04 -2.88
CA SER A 93 1.75 -5.56 -3.98
C SER A 93 2.38 -6.92 -3.72
N ARG A 94 2.38 -7.41 -2.47
CA ARG A 94 2.93 -8.73 -2.12
C ARG A 94 2.22 -9.84 -2.89
N LYS A 95 2.94 -10.90 -3.27
CA LYS A 95 2.40 -11.97 -4.13
C LYS A 95 1.31 -12.82 -3.44
N ASP A 96 1.40 -12.98 -2.14
CA ASP A 96 0.49 -13.78 -1.31
C ASP A 96 -0.84 -13.08 -0.99
N ILE A 97 -0.97 -11.78 -1.29
CA ILE A 97 -2.20 -11.03 -1.11
C ILE A 97 -3.11 -11.22 -2.33
N LEU A 98 -4.32 -11.73 -2.16
CA LEU A 98 -5.30 -11.74 -3.25
C LEU A 98 -6.19 -10.50 -3.16
N LEU A 99 -6.05 -9.59 -4.13
CA LEU A 99 -6.89 -8.39 -4.22
C LEU A 99 -8.35 -8.77 -4.50
N ALA A 100 -9.28 -7.96 -4.00
CA ALA A 100 -10.68 -8.03 -4.38
C ALA A 100 -10.96 -6.91 -5.37
N PRO A 101 -11.30 -7.21 -6.63
CA PRO A 101 -11.58 -6.18 -7.62
C PRO A 101 -12.83 -5.41 -7.24
N THR A 102 -12.68 -4.12 -7.00
CA THR A 102 -13.78 -3.21 -6.69
C THR A 102 -13.61 -1.94 -7.50
N LYS A 103 -14.72 -1.34 -7.93
CA LYS A 103 -14.69 -0.05 -8.66
C LYS A 103 -14.04 1.07 -7.86
N LYS A 104 -14.13 1.03 -6.53
CA LYS A 104 -13.44 1.98 -5.66
C LYS A 104 -11.93 1.82 -5.74
N LEU A 105 -11.41 0.59 -5.60
CA LEU A 105 -9.97 0.34 -5.72
C LEU A 105 -9.45 0.69 -7.12
N GLU A 106 -10.18 0.30 -8.18
CA GLU A 106 -9.85 0.69 -9.56
C GLU A 106 -9.68 2.20 -9.69
N LYS A 107 -10.68 2.97 -9.24
CA LYS A 107 -10.67 4.43 -9.28
C LYS A 107 -9.50 5.01 -8.48
N THR A 108 -9.22 4.49 -7.28
CA THR A 108 -8.10 4.94 -6.46
C THR A 108 -6.76 4.71 -7.16
N LEU A 109 -6.52 3.49 -7.67
CA LEU A 109 -5.25 3.16 -8.32
C LEU A 109 -5.02 3.98 -9.60
N LEU A 110 -6.08 4.19 -10.39
CA LEU A 110 -6.03 5.08 -11.55
C LEU A 110 -5.77 6.54 -11.14
N GLY A 111 -6.31 7.01 -10.01
CA GLY A 111 -6.04 8.34 -9.47
C GLY A 111 -4.60 8.53 -8.96
N LEU A 112 -3.88 7.45 -8.67
CA LEU A 112 -2.51 7.47 -8.14
C LEU A 112 -1.42 7.27 -9.22
N VAL A 113 -1.79 7.07 -10.50
CA VAL A 113 -0.80 6.84 -11.59
C VAL A 113 0.11 8.04 -11.81
N ASP A 114 -0.39 9.25 -11.57
CA ASP A 114 0.34 10.51 -11.71
C ASP A 114 0.69 11.14 -10.35
N SER A 115 0.80 10.31 -9.30
CA SER A 115 1.19 10.79 -7.97
C SER A 115 2.49 11.62 -8.04
N SER A 116 2.47 12.79 -7.39
CA SER A 116 3.66 13.64 -7.25
C SER A 116 4.78 12.91 -6.50
N ASN A 117 4.42 12.01 -5.58
CA ASN A 117 5.36 11.17 -4.87
C ASN A 117 5.79 9.97 -5.73
N LYS A 118 7.09 9.90 -6.05
CA LYS A 118 7.65 8.90 -6.97
C LYS A 118 7.66 7.48 -6.40
N PHE A 119 7.68 7.33 -5.08
CA PHE A 119 7.54 6.01 -4.45
C PHE A 119 6.10 5.52 -4.53
N VAL A 120 5.13 6.37 -4.23
CA VAL A 120 3.70 6.05 -4.40
C VAL A 120 3.42 5.68 -5.85
N GLN A 121 3.85 6.49 -6.82
CA GLN A 121 3.69 6.19 -8.24
C GLN A 121 4.27 4.82 -8.61
N ALA A 122 5.52 4.53 -8.21
CA ALA A 122 6.16 3.25 -8.53
C ALA A 122 5.39 2.05 -7.95
N TRP A 123 5.04 2.08 -6.67
CA TRP A 123 4.33 0.97 -6.04
C TRP A 123 2.88 0.85 -6.52
N ASN A 124 2.23 1.96 -6.85
CA ASN A 124 0.89 1.98 -7.44
C ASN A 124 0.84 1.16 -8.74
N LEU A 125 1.82 1.32 -9.63
CA LEU A 125 1.90 0.53 -10.87
C LEU A 125 1.99 -0.98 -10.61
N SER A 126 2.61 -1.39 -9.49
CA SER A 126 2.66 -2.81 -9.12
C SER A 126 1.30 -3.35 -8.72
N VAL A 127 0.55 -2.58 -7.94
CA VAL A 127 -0.80 -2.96 -7.47
C VAL A 127 -1.81 -2.89 -8.61
N LEU A 128 -1.72 -1.87 -9.47
CA LEU A 128 -2.56 -1.72 -10.66
C LEU A 128 -2.37 -2.89 -11.63
N ALA A 129 -1.13 -3.28 -11.92
CA ALA A 129 -0.87 -4.43 -12.79
C ALA A 129 -1.40 -5.73 -12.20
N LYS A 130 -1.20 -5.93 -10.90
CA LYS A 130 -1.77 -7.09 -10.19
C LYS A 130 -3.29 -7.12 -10.23
N LEU A 131 -3.96 -5.97 -10.16
CA LEU A 131 -5.41 -5.89 -10.29
C LEU A 131 -5.86 -6.14 -11.74
N ALA A 132 -5.11 -5.65 -12.72
CA ALA A 132 -5.36 -5.84 -14.15
C ALA A 132 -5.21 -7.30 -14.62
N GLU A 133 -4.46 -8.13 -13.88
CA GLU A 133 -4.49 -9.58 -14.09
C GLU A 133 -5.88 -10.19 -13.84
N GLN A 134 -6.56 -9.71 -12.82
CA GLN A 134 -7.90 -10.19 -12.43
C GLN A 134 -9.01 -9.46 -13.18
N THR A 135 -8.71 -8.30 -13.78
CA THR A 135 -9.68 -7.40 -14.41
C THR A 135 -9.15 -6.96 -15.78
N PRO A 136 -9.40 -7.73 -16.86
CA PRO A 136 -8.85 -7.46 -18.19
C PRO A 136 -9.11 -6.04 -18.73
N ALA A 137 -10.24 -5.43 -18.36
CA ALA A 137 -10.58 -4.05 -18.74
C ALA A 137 -9.60 -2.99 -18.21
N LEU A 138 -8.77 -3.31 -17.20
CA LEU A 138 -7.76 -2.40 -16.67
C LEU A 138 -6.40 -2.54 -17.37
N ARG A 139 -6.21 -3.54 -18.24
CA ARG A 139 -4.91 -3.79 -18.87
C ARG A 139 -4.47 -2.63 -19.75
N GLU A 140 -5.35 -2.12 -20.60
CA GLU A 140 -5.05 -0.98 -21.47
C GLU A 140 -4.71 0.29 -20.67
N PRO A 141 -5.52 0.74 -19.67
CA PRO A 141 -5.13 1.82 -18.78
C PRO A 141 -3.80 1.58 -18.05
N CYS A 142 -3.53 0.34 -17.62
CA CYS A 142 -2.29 0.00 -16.95
C CYS A 142 -1.08 0.08 -17.89
N VAL A 143 -1.19 -0.41 -19.13
CA VAL A 143 -0.13 -0.31 -20.14
C VAL A 143 0.18 1.15 -20.46
N ALA A 144 -0.86 1.98 -20.63
CA ALA A 144 -0.69 3.42 -20.83
C ALA A 144 0.07 4.08 -19.65
N ALA A 145 -0.32 3.75 -18.40
CA ALA A 145 0.36 4.25 -17.21
C ALA A 145 1.82 3.78 -17.12
N LEU A 146 2.12 2.52 -17.47
CA LEU A 146 3.47 1.98 -17.51
C LEU A 146 4.34 2.69 -18.55
N ALA A 147 3.80 2.94 -19.76
CA ALA A 147 4.52 3.63 -20.83
C ALA A 147 4.83 5.10 -20.48
N ALA A 148 3.89 5.80 -19.86
CA ALA A 148 4.10 7.16 -19.36
C ALA A 148 5.17 7.19 -18.27
N ALA A 149 5.10 6.27 -17.31
CA ALA A 149 6.07 6.13 -16.23
C ALA A 149 7.47 5.72 -16.71
N GLU A 150 7.56 4.97 -17.80
CA GLU A 150 8.82 4.59 -18.43
C GLU A 150 9.52 5.77 -19.09
N SER A 151 8.74 6.60 -19.80
CA SER A 151 9.25 7.75 -20.57
C SER A 151 9.61 8.94 -19.67
N GLY A 152 8.78 9.23 -18.65
CA GLY A 152 8.92 10.42 -17.79
C GLY A 152 9.28 10.16 -16.32
N GLY A 153 9.33 8.89 -15.89
CA GLY A 153 9.56 8.54 -14.48
C GLY A 153 11.03 8.59 -14.05
N THR A 154 11.28 8.59 -12.74
CA THR A 154 12.64 8.50 -12.17
C THR A 154 13.25 7.11 -12.35
N ALA A 155 14.54 6.94 -12.05
CA ALA A 155 15.20 5.63 -12.12
C ALA A 155 14.46 4.54 -11.29
N ALA A 156 13.94 4.90 -10.11
CA ALA A 156 13.18 4.00 -9.25
C ALA A 156 11.84 3.57 -9.90
N VAL A 157 11.13 4.52 -10.52
CA VAL A 157 9.87 4.25 -11.25
C VAL A 157 10.14 3.34 -12.43
N ARG A 158 11.14 3.65 -13.27
CA ARG A 158 11.51 2.82 -14.43
C ARG A 158 11.96 1.41 -14.02
N ALA A 159 12.71 1.29 -12.92
CA ALA A 159 13.07 -0.01 -12.36
C ALA A 159 11.84 -0.83 -11.97
N ARG A 160 10.80 -0.16 -11.45
CA ARG A 160 9.55 -0.83 -11.13
C ARG A 160 8.74 -1.23 -12.35
N VAL A 161 8.67 -0.38 -13.38
CA VAL A 161 8.04 -0.71 -14.67
C VAL A 161 8.65 -1.99 -15.26
N ARG A 162 9.99 -2.08 -15.31
CA ARG A 162 10.66 -3.30 -15.79
C ARG A 162 10.28 -4.55 -14.98
N LYS A 163 10.15 -4.42 -13.65
CA LYS A 163 9.72 -5.53 -12.79
C LYS A 163 8.28 -5.96 -13.09
N VAL A 164 7.38 -5.00 -13.34
CA VAL A 164 5.98 -5.27 -13.72
C VAL A 164 5.94 -5.99 -15.06
N ARG A 165 6.58 -5.45 -16.10
CA ARG A 165 6.64 -6.07 -17.45
C ARG A 165 7.19 -7.49 -17.43
N LYS A 166 8.20 -7.76 -16.58
CA LYS A 166 8.76 -9.12 -16.39
C LYS A 166 7.77 -10.08 -15.70
N SER A 167 6.81 -9.58 -14.95
CA SER A 167 5.88 -10.38 -14.14
C SER A 167 4.52 -10.59 -14.81
N HIS A 168 4.23 -9.86 -15.90
CA HIS A 168 2.91 -9.81 -16.53
C HIS A 168 3.06 -9.75 -18.05
N ASP A 169 2.74 -10.84 -18.75
CA ASP A 169 2.99 -10.97 -20.19
C ASP A 169 2.23 -9.94 -21.04
N TRP A 170 1.02 -9.56 -20.62
CA TRP A 170 0.19 -8.55 -21.28
C TRP A 170 0.66 -7.11 -21.08
N ALA A 171 1.61 -6.88 -20.17
CA ALA A 171 2.07 -5.54 -19.83
C ALA A 171 3.16 -5.00 -20.79
N ASN A 172 3.45 -5.72 -21.88
CA ASN A 172 4.42 -5.34 -22.90
C ASN A 172 3.85 -4.35 -23.92
#